data_AF-A0A0B1P0R5-F1
#
_entry.id   AF-A0A0B1P0R5-F1
#
_cell.length_a   1.000
_cell.length_b   1.000
_cell.length_c   1.000
_cell.angle_alpha   90.00
_cell.angle_beta   90.00
_cell.angle_gamma   90.00
#
_symmetry.space_group_name_H-M   'P 1'
#
loop_
_entity.id
_entity.type
_entity.pdbx_description
1 polymer ?
#
loop_
_entity_poly.entity_id
_entity_poly.type
_entity_poly.pdbx_seq_one_letter_code
_entity_poly.pdbx_strand_id
1 'polypeptide(L)'
;MMCSSQGKKNQQLNFSNKLRAEGIILAPVGPFEESDTREIDDLIGRGVFQFERYNPVEHAGCRLFNSRMVREVKGINYKPYEKSRLVIQGHSDNENKTILIHSPTIP
;
A
#
# COMPACT_ATOMS: atom_id res chain seq x y z
N MET A 1 10.28 -15.73 13.85
CA MET A 1 10.33 -14.33 14.33
C MET A 1 9.68 -13.44 13.27
N MET A 2 8.37 -13.17 13.37
CA MET A 2 7.62 -12.33 12.42
C MET A 2 6.96 -11.18 13.17
N CYS A 3 7.63 -10.03 13.30
CA CYS A 3 7.08 -8.82 13.96
C CYS A 3 7.53 -7.49 13.34
N SER A 4 8.15 -7.48 12.15
CA SER A 4 8.68 -6.24 11.55
C SER A 4 7.67 -5.45 10.71
N SER A 5 6.60 -6.10 10.24
CA SER A 5 5.58 -5.54 9.34
C SER A 5 4.54 -4.68 10.06
N GLN A 6 3.95 -5.21 11.13
CA GLN A 6 2.89 -4.53 11.88
C GLN A 6 3.43 -3.34 12.68
N GLY A 7 4.64 -3.45 13.23
CA GLY A 7 5.32 -2.36 13.94
C GLY A 7 5.50 -1.12 13.07
N LYS A 8 5.94 -1.29 11.81
CA LYS A 8 6.12 -0.16 10.87
C LYS A 8 4.79 0.49 10.46
N LYS A 9 3.74 -0.31 10.21
CA LYS A 9 2.41 0.22 9.88
C LYS A 9 1.87 1.10 11.02
N ASN A 10 1.99 0.63 12.26
CA ASN A 10 1.55 1.37 13.44
C ASN A 10 2.39 2.63 13.67
N GLN A 11 3.71 2.58 13.41
CA GLN A 11 4.58 3.76 13.49
C GLN A 11 4.18 4.84 12.49
N GLN A 12 3.94 4.48 11.22
CA GLN A 12 3.54 5.44 10.19
C GLN A 12 2.16 6.04 10.46
N LEU A 13 1.22 5.23 10.97
CA LEU A 13 -0.09 5.70 11.41
C LEU A 13 0.01 6.70 12.56
N ASN A 14 0.77 6.36 13.61
CA ASN A 14 0.98 7.25 14.75
C ASN A 14 1.68 8.55 14.33
N PHE A 15 2.66 8.46 13.42
CA PHE A 15 3.36 9.63 12.92
C PHE A 15 2.46 10.55 12.10
N SER A 16 1.61 9.98 11.23
CA SER A 16 0.60 10.76 10.51
C SER A 16 -0.39 11.44 11.45
N ASN A 17 -0.90 10.73 12.46
CA ASN A 17 -1.80 11.30 13.47
C ASN A 17 -1.17 12.47 14.22
N LYS A 18 0.12 12.36 14.58
CA LYS A 18 0.87 13.45 15.22
C LYS A 18 0.92 14.68 14.31
N LEU A 19 1.29 14.52 13.05
CA LEU A 19 1.38 15.64 12.10
C LEU A 19 0.01 16.28 11.79
N ARG A 20 -1.07 15.50 11.80
CA ARG A 20 -2.44 16.03 11.72
C ARG A 20 -2.80 16.85 12.97
N ALA A 21 -2.49 16.36 14.16
CA ALA A 21 -2.73 17.09 15.41
C ALA A 21 -1.93 18.41 15.48
N GLU A 22 -0.75 18.44 14.88
CA GLU A 22 0.09 19.64 14.72
C GLU A 22 -0.40 20.58 13.59
N GLY A 23 -1.45 20.22 12.85
CA GLY A 23 -1.99 21.02 11.74
C GLY A 23 -1.11 21.06 10.49
N ILE A 24 -0.09 20.20 10.40
CA ILE A 24 0.85 20.15 9.27
C ILE A 24 0.22 19.41 8.08
N ILE A 25 -0.49 18.31 8.36
CA ILE A 25 -1.30 17.59 7.38
C ILE A 25 -2.75 18.05 7.54
N LEU A 26 -3.27 18.71 6.50
CA LEU A 26 -4.61 19.29 6.47
C LEU A 26 -5.65 18.42 5.74
N ALA A 27 -5.30 17.17 5.42
CA ALA A 27 -6.20 16.28 4.68
C ALA A 27 -7.51 16.08 5.46
N PRO A 28 -8.69 16.27 4.83
CA PRO A 28 -9.99 16.31 5.52
C PRO A 28 -10.46 14.93 5.99
N VAL A 29 -9.84 13.86 5.48
CA VAL A 29 -10.20 12.47 5.75
C VAL A 29 -9.15 11.83 6.69
N GLY A 30 -9.46 10.64 7.18
CA GLY A 30 -8.58 9.85 8.04
C GLY A 30 -7.21 9.54 7.43
N PRO A 31 -6.25 9.08 8.25
CA PRO A 31 -4.88 8.83 7.82
C PRO A 31 -4.78 7.87 6.66
N PHE A 32 -4.09 8.31 5.61
CA PHE A 32 -3.84 7.58 4.38
C PHE A 32 -5.08 7.25 3.55
N GLU A 33 -6.28 7.71 3.92
CA GLU A 33 -7.50 7.38 3.16
C GLU A 33 -7.45 7.98 1.76
N GLU A 34 -7.13 9.27 1.66
CA GLU A 34 -7.01 9.94 0.36
C GLU A 34 -5.90 9.33 -0.51
N SER A 35 -4.77 8.98 0.09
CA SER A 35 -3.66 8.37 -0.64
C SER A 35 -3.94 6.92 -1.02
N ASP A 36 -4.68 6.16 -0.20
CA ASP A 36 -5.10 4.79 -0.52
C ASP A 36 -6.08 4.79 -1.70
N THR A 37 -7.09 5.65 -1.67
CA THR A 37 -8.06 5.78 -2.77
C THR A 37 -7.37 6.20 -4.05
N ARG A 38 -6.51 7.22 -4.00
CA ARG A 38 -5.76 7.68 -5.17
C ARG A 38 -4.90 6.58 -5.80
N GLU A 39 -4.18 5.81 -4.99
CA GLU A 39 -3.35 4.70 -5.49
C GLU A 39 -4.21 3.62 -6.17
N ILE A 40 -5.35 3.26 -5.58
CA ILE A 40 -6.26 2.27 -6.16
C ILE A 40 -6.84 2.78 -7.49
N ASP A 41 -7.34 4.01 -7.50
CA ASP A 41 -7.95 4.63 -8.68
C ASP A 41 -6.93 4.80 -9.81
N ASP A 42 -5.70 5.22 -9.49
CA ASP A 42 -4.61 5.35 -10.47
C ASP A 42 -4.24 3.99 -11.09
N LEU A 43 -4.19 2.93 -10.29
CA LEU A 43 -3.87 1.60 -10.79
C LEU A 43 -5.00 1.01 -11.65
N ILE A 44 -6.26 1.26 -11.29
CA ILE A 44 -7.42 0.88 -12.10
C ILE A 44 -7.48 1.70 -13.40
N GLY A 45 -7.29 3.02 -13.32
CA GLY A 45 -7.32 3.93 -14.46
C GLY A 45 -6.23 3.64 -15.49
N ARG A 46 -5.11 3.03 -15.06
CA ARG A 46 -4.02 2.55 -15.94
C ARG A 46 -4.25 1.13 -16.46
N GLY A 47 -5.30 0.44 -16.01
CA GLY A 47 -5.57 -0.96 -16.38
C GLY A 47 -4.58 -1.96 -15.78
N VAL A 48 -3.92 -1.62 -14.66
CA VAL A 48 -2.96 -2.52 -13.99
C VAL A 48 -3.68 -3.67 -13.29
N PHE A 49 -4.83 -3.39 -12.67
CA PHE A 49 -5.72 -4.41 -12.13
C PHE A 49 -7.18 -3.93 -12.20
N GLN A 50 -8.10 -4.88 -12.04
CA GLN A 50 -9.53 -4.64 -11.89
C GLN A 50 -10.06 -5.43 -10.70
N PHE A 51 -11.18 -4.99 -10.14
CA PHE A 51 -11.89 -5.77 -9.14
C PHE A 51 -12.71 -6.85 -9.83
N GLU A 52 -12.43 -8.10 -9.48
CA GLU A 52 -13.15 -9.26 -9.97
C GLU A 52 -13.68 -10.07 -8.78
N ARG A 53 -14.94 -10.50 -8.86
CA ARG A 53 -15.49 -11.41 -7.86
C ARG A 53 -14.92 -12.79 -8.12
N TYR A 54 -14.41 -13.43 -7.07
CA TYR A 54 -13.89 -14.78 -7.18
C TYR A 54 -14.99 -15.74 -7.66
N ASN A 55 -14.70 -16.45 -8.75
CA ASN A 55 -15.53 -17.51 -9.30
C ASN A 55 -14.76 -18.83 -9.23
N PRO A 56 -15.22 -19.81 -8.44
CA PRO A 56 -14.49 -21.06 -8.25
C PRO A 56 -14.37 -21.91 -9.51
N VAL A 57 -15.20 -21.70 -10.53
CA VAL A 57 -15.15 -22.41 -11.81
C VAL A 57 -14.18 -21.73 -12.78
N GLU A 58 -14.26 -20.41 -12.92
CA GLU A 58 -13.43 -19.63 -13.86
C GLU A 58 -12.01 -19.42 -13.33
N HIS A 59 -11.85 -19.31 -12.02
CA HIS A 59 -10.55 -19.10 -11.35
C HIS A 59 -9.96 -20.40 -10.80
N ALA A 60 -10.55 -21.55 -11.15
CA ALA A 60 -9.98 -22.85 -10.84
C ALA A 60 -8.57 -22.97 -11.44
N GLY A 61 -7.56 -23.22 -10.59
CA GLY A 61 -6.17 -23.33 -11.02
C GLY A 61 -5.44 -21.99 -11.17
N CYS A 62 -6.11 -20.85 -10.99
CA CYS A 62 -5.45 -19.55 -10.90
C CYS A 62 -4.74 -19.40 -9.55
N ARG A 63 -3.53 -18.83 -9.56
CA ARG A 63 -2.79 -18.55 -8.34
C ARG A 63 -3.22 -17.21 -7.75
N LEU A 64 -3.70 -17.24 -6.51
CA LEU A 64 -3.98 -16.02 -5.75
C LEU A 64 -2.70 -15.51 -5.09
N PHE A 65 -2.34 -14.26 -5.36
CA PHE A 65 -1.23 -13.58 -4.70
C PHE A 65 -1.73 -12.78 -3.51
N ASN A 66 -1.02 -12.86 -2.38
CA ASN A 66 -1.27 -11.94 -1.29
C ASN A 66 -0.88 -10.53 -1.72
N SER A 67 -1.69 -9.55 -1.34
CA SER A 67 -1.39 -8.14 -1.52
C SER A 67 -1.57 -7.39 -0.21
N ARG A 68 -0.94 -6.22 -0.11
CA ARG A 68 -1.15 -5.30 1.01
C ARG A 68 -0.89 -3.86 0.61
N MET A 69 -1.59 -2.95 1.27
CA MET A 69 -1.26 -1.52 1.22
C MET A 69 -0.07 -1.22 2.15
N VAL A 70 0.96 -0.61 1.60
CA VAL A 70 2.10 -0.06 2.32
C VAL A 70 1.93 1.46 2.38
N ARG A 71 1.96 1.99 3.59
CA ARG A 71 1.70 3.40 3.89
C ARG A 71 2.95 4.04 4.50
N GLU A 72 3.27 5.26 4.08
CA GLU A 72 4.43 6.00 4.53
C GLU A 72 4.19 7.51 4.45
N VAL A 73 4.62 8.26 5.47
CA VAL A 73 4.68 9.72 5.38
C VAL A 73 6.00 10.13 4.72
N LYS A 74 5.91 10.91 3.65
CA LYS A 74 7.06 11.44 2.88
C LYS A 74 7.16 12.95 3.03
N GLY A 75 8.29 13.53 2.62
CA GLY A 75 8.46 14.99 2.57
C GLY A 75 8.65 15.67 3.93
N ILE A 76 9.11 14.92 4.95
CA ILE A 76 9.18 15.34 6.37
C ILE A 76 9.85 16.72 6.56
N ASN A 77 10.89 17.03 5.76
CA ASN A 77 11.68 18.24 5.93
C ASN A 77 11.09 19.51 5.28
N TYR A 78 10.07 19.38 4.42
CA TYR A 78 9.55 20.51 3.65
C TYR A 78 8.04 20.61 3.74
N LYS A 79 7.34 19.59 3.22
CA LYS A 79 5.89 19.52 3.21
C LYS A 79 5.50 18.04 3.37
N PRO A 80 5.25 17.59 4.60
CA PRO A 80 4.86 16.22 4.85
C PRO A 80 3.59 15.85 4.11
N TYR A 81 3.58 14.67 3.49
CA TYR A 81 2.40 14.14 2.81
C TYR A 81 2.31 12.62 2.96
N GLU A 82 1.08 12.12 2.89
CA GLU A 82 0.79 10.70 3.00
C GLU A 82 0.95 10.02 1.64
N LYS A 83 1.65 8.89 1.63
CA LYS A 83 1.85 8.09 0.43
C LYS A 83 1.49 6.65 0.70
N SER A 84 0.66 6.12 -0.19
CA SER A 84 0.21 4.73 -0.15
C SER A 84 0.72 4.01 -1.40
N ARG A 85 0.98 2.71 -1.28
CA ARG A 85 1.42 1.85 -2.39
C ARG A 85 0.80 0.47 -2.26
N LEU A 86 0.25 -0.06 -3.35
CA LEU A 86 -0.16 -1.47 -3.38
C LEU A 86 1.05 -2.35 -3.66
N VAL A 87 1.29 -3.34 -2.80
CA VAL A 87 2.38 -4.32 -2.96
C VAL A 87 1.78 -5.71 -3.09
N ILE A 88 2.19 -6.42 -4.14
CA ILE A 88 1.79 -7.80 -4.41
C ILE A 88 2.98 -8.72 -4.14
N GLN A 89 2.73 -9.86 -3.50
CA GLN A 89 3.75 -10.84 -3.21
C GLN A 89 4.24 -11.51 -4.51
N GLY A 90 5.48 -11.24 -4.92
CA GLY A 90 6.17 -12.04 -5.93
C GLY A 90 6.86 -13.23 -5.27
N HIS A 91 6.66 -14.45 -5.78
CA HIS A 91 7.51 -15.59 -5.39
C HIS A 91 8.34 -16.01 -6.60
N SER A 92 9.64 -16.17 -6.37
CA SER A 92 10.59 -16.82 -7.27
C SER A 92 11.14 -18.03 -6.52
N ASP A 93 10.52 -19.19 -6.72
CA ASP A 93 10.95 -20.54 -6.30
C ASP A 93 11.41 -20.77 -4.84
N ASN A 94 11.45 -22.05 -4.45
CA ASN A 94 11.55 -22.56 -3.08
C ASN A 94 12.76 -22.09 -2.24
N GLU A 95 13.66 -21.29 -2.80
CA GLU A 95 14.84 -20.74 -2.14
C GLU A 95 14.69 -19.24 -1.79
N ASN A 96 13.78 -18.50 -2.45
CA ASN A 96 13.58 -17.06 -2.20
C ASN A 96 12.14 -16.75 -1.76
N LYS A 97 11.90 -16.91 -0.46
CA LYS A 97 10.58 -16.78 0.18
C LYS A 97 9.91 -15.39 0.11
N THR A 98 10.55 -14.35 -0.41
CA THR A 98 9.89 -13.04 -0.57
C THR A 98 10.68 -12.14 -1.52
N ILE A 99 10.32 -12.10 -2.80
CA ILE A 99 10.72 -10.98 -3.67
C ILE A 99 9.56 -9.99 -3.67
N LEU A 100 9.75 -8.87 -2.98
CA LEU A 100 8.81 -7.75 -2.95
C LEU A 100 9.07 -6.90 -4.20
N ILE A 101 8.33 -7.14 -5.27
CA ILE A 101 8.32 -6.22 -6.40
C ILE A 101 7.50 -4.99 -6.00
N HIS A 102 8.19 -3.86 -5.90
CA HIS A 102 7.57 -2.56 -5.73
C HIS A 102 7.00 -2.12 -7.07
N SER A 103 5.70 -1.79 -7.12
CA SER A 103 5.10 -1.09 -8.25
C SER A 103 5.88 0.21 -8.49
N PRO A 104 6.32 0.51 -9.72
CA PRO A 104 7.10 1.70 -10.02
C PRO A 104 6.28 2.93 -9.66
N THR A 105 6.77 3.70 -8.71
CA THR A 105 6.22 5.05 -8.47
C THR A 105 7.05 6.02 -9.26
N ILE A 106 6.48 6.55 -10.34
CA ILE A 106 7.12 7.61 -11.12
C ILE A 106 6.96 8.94 -10.34
N PRO A 107 8.02 9.77 -10.29
CA PRO A 107 8.05 11.08 -9.63
C PRO A 107 7.00 12.08 -10.11
#